data_AF-A0A947X0G4-F1
#
_entry.id   AF-A0A947X0G4-F1
#
_cell.length_a   1.000
_cell.length_b   1.000
_cell.length_c   1.000
_cell.angle_alpha   90.00
_cell.angle_beta   90.00
_cell.angle_gamma   90.00
#
_symmetry.space_group_name_H-M   'P 1'
#
loop_
_entity.id
_entity.type
_entity.pdbx_description
1 polymer ?
#
loop_
_entity_poly.entity_id
_entity_poly.type
_entity_poly.pdbx_seq_one_letter_code
_entity_poly.pdbx_strand_id
1 'polypeptide(L)'
;MKTMMKGLIAVLLLIASGAVALAGDAPIQDEPLPPEVKKLIGMKIPPKVVGQIGGSIPKFIYFGVSMLGKKIGNETPRSELIYEEGIVEGKWPVFFVIAMHNDKTLEILDARLLPGKRLNWRYKNGEITRLEEGDFLIFSPYCQYENNEDRLIFGLEDPKFERDNYSTRIERAWEIDPQSGRIKSISTQGITCAILGE
;
A
#
# COMPACT_ATOMS: atom_id res chain seq x y z
N MET A 1 37.09 -59.02 -46.67
CA MET A 1 37.69 -57.99 -45.79
C MET A 1 37.17 -56.61 -46.17
N LYS A 2 36.26 -56.04 -45.37
CA LYS A 2 36.07 -54.61 -45.04
C LYS A 2 34.71 -54.41 -44.36
N THR A 3 34.75 -54.30 -43.02
CA THR A 3 34.09 -53.30 -42.13
C THR A 3 32.63 -52.86 -42.42
N MET A 4 31.71 -53.15 -41.49
CA MET A 4 31.06 -52.21 -40.51
C MET A 4 29.90 -51.40 -41.12
N MET A 5 28.80 -51.00 -40.45
CA MET A 5 28.44 -50.88 -39.04
C MET A 5 26.91 -50.70 -38.91
N LYS A 6 26.35 -51.23 -37.81
CA LYS A 6 25.25 -50.76 -36.94
C LYS A 6 24.21 -49.75 -37.47
N GLY A 7 22.93 -50.09 -37.24
CA GLY A 7 21.82 -49.14 -37.10
C GLY A 7 20.78 -49.66 -36.11
N LEU A 8 20.97 -49.36 -34.82
CA LEU A 8 19.98 -49.59 -33.76
C LEU A 8 19.26 -48.26 -33.53
N ILE A 9 18.00 -48.14 -33.97
CA ILE A 9 17.18 -46.94 -33.76
C ILE A 9 16.38 -47.15 -32.47
N ALA A 10 16.80 -46.47 -31.40
CA ALA A 10 16.00 -46.31 -30.19
C ALA A 10 15.13 -45.06 -30.36
N VAL A 11 13.81 -45.24 -30.43
CA VAL A 11 12.83 -44.14 -30.41
C VAL A 11 12.55 -43.78 -28.95
N LEU A 12 13.11 -42.68 -28.47
CA LEU A 12 12.70 -42.04 -27.23
C LEU A 12 11.41 -41.24 -27.49
N LEU A 13 10.28 -41.70 -26.96
CA LEU A 13 9.09 -40.88 -26.80
C LEU A 13 9.30 -39.96 -25.59
N LEU A 14 9.54 -38.66 -25.82
CA LEU A 14 9.40 -37.64 -24.79
C LEU A 14 7.92 -37.27 -24.66
N ILE A 15 7.32 -37.63 -23.52
CA ILE A 15 6.02 -37.12 -23.08
C ILE A 15 6.27 -35.69 -22.58
N ALA A 16 6.02 -34.69 -23.44
CA ALA A 16 5.93 -33.30 -23.04
C ALA A 16 4.50 -33.02 -22.55
N SER A 17 4.16 -33.49 -21.35
CA SER A 17 2.99 -33.00 -20.63
C SER A 17 3.26 -31.57 -20.20
N GLY A 18 2.72 -30.62 -20.97
CA GLY A 18 2.79 -29.19 -20.72
C GLY A 18 2.16 -28.85 -19.37
N ALA A 19 3.02 -28.65 -18.37
CA ALA A 19 2.66 -27.84 -17.22
C ALA A 19 2.58 -26.39 -17.72
N VAL A 20 1.36 -25.93 -18.03
CA VAL A 20 1.09 -24.50 -18.09
C VAL A 20 1.25 -24.02 -16.65
N ALA A 21 2.44 -23.53 -16.34
CA ALA A 21 2.66 -22.78 -15.11
C ALA A 21 1.76 -21.54 -15.22
N LEU A 22 0.60 -21.60 -14.58
CA LEU A 22 -0.10 -20.41 -14.15
C LEU A 22 0.91 -19.66 -13.27
N ALA A 23 1.59 -18.68 -13.85
CA ALA A 23 2.34 -17.68 -13.12
C ALA A 23 1.29 -16.85 -12.37
N GLY A 24 0.71 -17.44 -11.32
CA GLY A 24 0.07 -16.66 -10.28
C GLY A 24 1.18 -15.86 -9.65
N ASP A 25 1.08 -14.54 -9.78
CA ASP A 25 2.02 -13.61 -9.14
C ASP A 25 2.21 -14.06 -7.69
N ALA A 26 3.46 -14.32 -7.32
CA ALA A 26 3.79 -14.65 -5.95
C ALA A 26 3.20 -13.55 -5.05
N PRO A 27 2.52 -13.92 -3.95
CA PRO A 27 1.88 -12.92 -3.10
C PRO A 27 2.94 -11.88 -2.69
N ILE A 28 2.68 -10.62 -3.03
CA ILE A 28 3.51 -9.48 -2.63
C ILE A 28 3.50 -9.47 -1.11
N GLN A 29 4.60 -9.92 -0.50
CA GLN A 29 4.71 -9.96 0.95
C GLN A 29 4.99 -8.54 1.46
N ASP A 30 4.11 -8.09 2.37
CA ASP A 30 4.35 -6.88 3.12
C ASP A 30 5.63 -7.02 3.95
N GLU A 31 6.43 -5.95 3.95
CA GLU A 31 7.57 -5.86 4.85
C GLU A 31 7.06 -5.83 6.31
N PRO A 32 7.69 -6.60 7.22
CA PRO A 32 7.25 -6.63 8.61
C PRO A 32 7.43 -5.25 9.25
N LEU A 33 6.40 -4.78 9.96
CA LEU A 33 6.46 -3.51 10.68
C LEU A 33 7.56 -3.56 11.76
N PRO A 34 8.38 -2.49 11.90
CA PRO A 34 9.37 -2.40 12.97
C PRO A 34 8.67 -2.19 14.32
N PRO A 35 9.32 -2.53 15.46
CA PRO A 35 8.73 -2.39 16.79
C PRO A 35 8.19 -0.99 17.09
N GLU A 36 8.88 0.05 16.60
CA GLU A 36 8.50 1.45 16.81
C GLU A 36 7.21 1.84 16.10
N VAL A 37 6.87 1.17 15.00
CA VAL A 37 5.57 1.36 14.31
C VAL A 37 4.52 0.47 14.95
N LYS A 38 4.84 -0.79 15.26
CA LYS A 38 3.91 -1.74 15.89
C LYS A 38 3.35 -1.22 17.22
N LYS A 39 4.16 -0.57 18.06
CA LYS A 39 3.73 -0.02 19.36
C LYS A 39 2.68 1.09 19.24
N LEU A 40 2.53 1.69 18.05
CA LEU A 40 1.56 2.75 17.80
C LEU A 40 0.17 2.19 17.47
N ILE A 41 0.08 0.95 16.99
CA ILE A 41 -1.20 0.30 16.68
C ILE A 41 -1.98 0.06 17.98
N GLY A 42 -3.26 0.45 17.99
CA GLY A 42 -4.14 0.47 19.16
C GLY A 42 -3.95 1.68 20.08
N MET A 43 -3.01 2.58 19.77
CA MET A 43 -2.80 3.80 20.55
C MET A 43 -3.98 4.75 20.37
N LYS A 44 -4.54 5.20 21.50
CA LYS A 44 -5.54 6.27 21.55
C LYS A 44 -4.87 7.59 21.87
N ILE A 45 -5.10 8.59 21.02
CA ILE A 45 -4.50 9.90 21.09
C ILE A 45 -5.62 10.91 21.36
N PRO A 46 -5.64 11.53 22.54
CA PRO A 46 -6.66 12.51 22.87
C PRO A 46 -6.47 13.80 22.06
N PRO A 47 -7.53 14.60 21.87
CA PRO A 47 -7.42 15.89 21.25
C PRO A 47 -6.58 16.85 22.08
N LYS A 48 -5.73 17.63 21.40
CA LYS A 48 -4.92 18.68 22.05
C LYS A 48 -5.78 19.76 22.71
N VAL A 49 -6.93 20.05 22.09
CA VAL A 49 -7.93 20.99 22.56
C VAL A 49 -9.28 20.29 22.50
N VAL A 50 -10.03 20.30 23.60
CA VAL A 50 -11.34 19.64 23.68
C VAL A 50 -12.25 20.09 22.54
N GLY A 51 -12.82 19.12 21.82
CA GLY A 51 -13.76 19.35 20.71
C GLY A 51 -13.12 19.70 19.36
N GLN A 52 -11.79 19.91 19.31
CA GLN A 52 -11.07 20.06 18.04
C GLN A 52 -10.56 18.72 17.53
N ILE A 53 -10.66 18.51 16.22
CA ILE A 53 -9.98 17.39 15.57
C ILE A 53 -8.48 17.56 15.78
N GLY A 54 -7.83 16.55 16.35
CA GLY A 54 -6.39 16.56 16.45
C GLY A 54 -5.86 15.74 17.61
N GLY A 55 -4.54 15.85 17.78
CA GLY A 55 -3.68 14.93 18.49
C GLY A 55 -2.35 14.94 17.74
N SER A 56 -1.26 14.49 18.36
CA SER A 56 -0.03 14.27 17.59
C SER A 56 0.43 12.85 17.86
N ILE A 57 0.55 12.06 16.78
CA ILE A 57 1.17 10.75 16.86
C ILE A 57 2.60 10.96 17.39
N PRO A 58 2.99 10.31 18.50
CA PRO A 58 4.29 10.53 19.11
C PRO A 58 5.43 10.26 18.12
N LYS A 59 6.34 11.24 17.99
CA LYS A 59 7.51 11.16 17.10
C LYS A 59 7.17 10.84 15.64
N PHE A 60 6.02 11.33 15.20
CA PHE A 60 5.57 11.24 13.82
C PHE A 60 5.76 12.58 13.11
N ILE A 61 6.29 12.52 11.91
CA ILE A 61 6.50 13.68 11.03
C ILE A 61 5.48 13.56 9.91
N TYR A 62 4.54 14.49 9.90
CA TYR A 62 3.38 14.47 9.01
C TYR A 62 3.78 14.86 7.58
N PHE A 63 3.25 14.11 6.60
CA PHE A 63 3.41 14.42 5.18
C PHE A 63 2.05 14.64 4.49
N GLY A 64 1.08 13.76 4.74
CA GLY A 64 -0.23 13.83 4.12
C GLY A 64 -1.33 13.32 5.05
N VAL A 65 -2.54 13.84 4.87
CA VAL A 65 -3.75 13.40 5.59
C VAL A 65 -4.93 13.54 4.66
N SER A 66 -5.84 12.56 4.68
CA SER A 66 -7.14 12.73 4.04
C SER A 66 -8.21 11.87 4.72
N MET A 67 -9.43 12.40 4.68
CA MET A 67 -10.62 11.72 5.19
C MET A 67 -11.12 10.74 4.15
N LEU A 68 -11.39 9.50 4.57
CA LEU A 68 -11.82 8.43 3.67
C LEU A 68 -13.34 8.38 3.48
N GLY A 69 -14.10 9.24 4.17
CA GLY A 69 -15.55 9.36 4.04
C GLY A 69 -16.35 8.11 4.48
N LYS A 70 -15.67 7.02 4.83
CA LYS A 70 -16.27 5.78 5.34
C LYS A 70 -16.28 5.79 6.86
N LYS A 71 -17.25 5.09 7.42
CA LYS A 71 -17.51 4.98 8.85
C LYS A 71 -17.23 3.56 9.33
N ILE A 72 -16.52 3.43 10.45
CA ILE A 72 -16.24 2.13 11.09
C ILE A 72 -17.39 1.69 11.98
N GLY A 73 -17.65 0.38 11.96
CA GLY A 73 -18.62 -0.28 12.81
C GLY A 73 -20.08 -0.17 12.34
N ASN A 74 -20.92 -1.08 12.85
CA ASN A 74 -22.34 -1.17 12.51
C ASN A 74 -23.24 -0.29 13.41
N GLU A 75 -22.73 0.25 14.51
CA GLU A 75 -23.52 0.94 15.53
C GLU A 75 -23.09 2.40 15.74
N THR A 76 -24.07 3.25 16.04
CA THR A 76 -23.90 4.67 16.35
C THR A 76 -23.44 4.88 17.80
N PRO A 77 -22.52 5.84 18.04
CA PRO A 77 -21.94 6.74 17.06
C PRO A 77 -20.76 6.12 16.30
N ARG A 78 -20.81 6.27 14.98
CA ARG A 78 -19.83 5.73 14.05
C ARG A 78 -18.55 6.57 14.03
N SER A 79 -17.39 5.96 14.18
CA SER A 79 -16.09 6.61 13.99
C SER A 79 -15.80 6.82 12.50
N GLU A 80 -15.15 7.93 12.15
CA GLU A 80 -14.76 8.23 10.77
C GLU A 80 -13.37 7.66 10.48
N LEU A 81 -13.20 7.06 9.30
CA LEU A 81 -11.90 6.61 8.82
C LEU A 81 -11.13 7.76 8.20
N ILE A 82 -9.90 7.93 8.67
CA ILE A 82 -8.89 8.79 8.04
C ILE A 82 -7.65 7.95 7.77
N TYR A 83 -6.79 8.44 6.89
CA TYR A 83 -5.41 7.98 6.85
C TYR A 83 -4.45 9.14 7.06
N GLU A 84 -3.28 8.80 7.59
CA GLU A 84 -2.15 9.72 7.71
C GLU A 84 -0.90 9.08 7.13
N GLU A 85 -0.18 9.82 6.30
CA GLU A 85 1.12 9.45 5.74
C GLU A 85 2.22 10.29 6.41
N GLY A 86 3.33 9.63 6.72
CA GLY A 86 4.45 10.32 7.34
C GLY A 86 5.56 9.39 7.79
N ILE A 87 6.31 9.83 8.80
CA ILE A 87 7.57 9.17 9.19
C ILE A 87 7.63 8.99 10.70
N VAL A 88 7.79 7.75 11.14
CA VAL A 88 7.96 7.41 12.55
C VAL A 88 9.45 7.44 12.91
N GLU A 89 9.77 8.12 14.02
CA GLU A 89 11.12 8.22 14.60
C GLU A 89 12.16 8.77 13.58
N GLY A 90 11.71 9.57 12.61
CA GLY A 90 12.56 10.11 11.54
C GLY A 90 13.18 9.06 10.61
N LYS A 91 12.67 7.82 10.63
CA LYS A 91 13.27 6.68 9.94
C LYS A 91 12.30 5.88 9.09
N TRP A 92 11.09 5.66 9.59
CA TRP A 92 10.17 4.68 9.01
C TRP A 92 9.01 5.39 8.30
N PRO A 93 9.05 5.48 6.96
CA PRO A 93 7.93 6.02 6.20
C PRO A 93 6.77 5.03 6.24
N VAL A 94 5.59 5.53 6.57
CA VAL A 94 4.38 4.73 6.80
C VAL A 94 3.15 5.48 6.32
N PHE A 95 2.09 4.72 6.10
CA PHE A 95 0.74 5.26 6.27
C PHE A 95 0.01 4.50 7.38
N PHE A 96 -0.80 5.23 8.13
CA PHE A 96 -1.69 4.73 9.17
C PHE A 96 -3.13 4.79 8.69
N VAL A 97 -3.92 3.81 9.11
CA VAL A 97 -5.38 3.89 9.09
C VAL A 97 -5.85 4.20 10.50
N ILE A 98 -6.65 5.24 10.65
CA ILE A 98 -7.02 5.81 11.95
C ILE A 98 -8.54 5.93 12.04
N ALA A 99 -9.09 5.51 13.17
CA ALA A 99 -10.45 5.87 13.55
C ALA A 99 -10.44 7.22 14.27
N MET A 100 -11.21 8.18 13.77
CA MET A 100 -11.55 9.39 14.49
C MET A 100 -12.89 9.19 15.20
N HIS A 101 -12.85 9.15 16.52
CA HIS A 101 -14.01 8.99 17.38
C HIS A 101 -14.79 10.30 17.55
N ASN A 102 -16.02 10.21 18.04
CA ASN A 102 -16.90 11.36 18.25
C ASN A 102 -16.33 12.43 19.20
N ASP A 103 -15.63 11.99 20.24
CA ASP A 103 -14.94 12.84 21.20
C ASP A 103 -13.64 13.45 20.64
N LYS A 104 -13.37 13.21 19.35
CA LYS A 104 -12.18 13.61 18.61
C LYS A 104 -10.89 12.91 19.04
N THR A 105 -11.00 11.83 19.83
CA THR A 105 -9.89 10.91 20.05
C THR A 105 -9.55 10.20 18.73
N LEU A 106 -8.26 10.11 18.42
CA LEU A 106 -7.75 9.31 17.30
C LEU A 106 -7.29 7.96 17.81
N GLU A 107 -7.61 6.89 17.09
CA GLU A 107 -7.12 5.54 17.36
C GLU A 107 -6.44 4.97 16.13
N ILE A 108 -5.17 4.61 16.25
CA ILE A 108 -4.42 3.99 15.15
C ILE A 108 -4.85 2.52 15.06
N LEU A 109 -5.46 2.13 13.94
CA LEU A 109 -6.04 0.80 13.76
C LEU A 109 -5.07 -0.18 13.12
N ASP A 110 -4.33 0.28 12.11
CA ASP A 110 -3.34 -0.50 11.40
C ASP A 110 -2.35 0.43 10.69
N ALA A 111 -1.25 -0.15 10.19
CA ALA A 111 -0.19 0.56 9.51
C ALA A 111 0.42 -0.26 8.38
N ARG A 112 1.03 0.42 7.41
CA ARG A 112 1.95 -0.20 6.44
C ARG A 112 3.20 0.63 6.24
N LEU A 113 4.32 -0.08 6.08
CA LEU A 113 5.57 0.53 5.67
C LEU A 113 5.48 0.90 4.19
N LEU A 114 5.97 2.11 3.88
CA LEU A 114 6.19 2.55 2.52
C LEU A 114 7.67 2.32 2.13
N PRO A 115 7.98 2.05 0.85
CA PRO A 115 9.35 1.80 0.41
C PRO A 115 10.11 3.11 0.30
N GLY A 116 10.58 3.64 1.43
CA GLY A 116 11.15 4.99 1.56
C GLY A 116 12.24 5.39 0.56
N LYS A 117 13.01 4.44 0.03
CA LYS A 117 14.05 4.70 -0.99
C LYS A 117 13.50 4.87 -2.41
N ARG A 118 12.25 4.48 -2.63
CA ARG A 118 11.56 4.49 -3.92
C ARG A 118 10.47 5.54 -4.01
N LEU A 119 10.04 6.14 -2.90
CA LEU A 119 9.04 7.21 -2.93
C LEU A 119 9.54 8.43 -3.71
N ASN A 120 8.65 9.32 -4.14
CA ASN A 120 9.02 10.61 -4.71
C ASN A 120 9.32 11.68 -3.66
N TRP A 121 9.44 11.31 -2.38
CA TRP A 121 9.84 12.21 -1.31
C TRP A 121 10.84 11.56 -0.35
N ARG A 122 11.71 12.36 0.25
CA ARG A 122 12.71 11.90 1.22
C ARG A 122 12.68 12.78 2.45
N TYR A 123 12.98 12.17 3.60
CA TYR A 123 13.25 12.91 4.82
C TYR A 123 14.72 12.86 5.16
N LYS A 124 15.30 14.04 5.35
CA LYS A 124 16.70 14.20 5.70
C LYS A 124 16.86 15.50 6.49
N ASN A 125 17.66 15.46 7.54
CA ASN A 125 18.01 16.64 8.34
C ASN A 125 16.82 17.44 8.89
N GLY A 126 15.69 16.79 9.20
CA GLY A 126 14.51 17.49 9.72
C GLY A 126 13.51 17.92 8.65
N GLU A 127 13.84 17.78 7.36
CA GLU A 127 13.04 18.31 6.27
C GLU A 127 12.57 17.20 5.32
N ILE A 128 11.37 17.37 4.76
CA ILE A 128 10.86 16.53 3.67
C ILE A 128 11.12 17.24 2.35
N THR A 129 11.75 16.54 1.42
CA THR A 129 12.05 17.04 0.07
C THR A 129 11.37 16.15 -0.96
N ARG A 130 10.62 16.77 -1.89
CA ARG A 130 10.10 16.08 -3.08
C ARG A 130 11.19 15.92 -4.13
N LEU A 131 11.17 14.79 -4.82
CA LEU A 131 12.10 14.43 -5.87
C LEU A 131 11.30 14.41 -7.19
N GLU A 132 11.68 15.29 -8.12
CA GLU A 132 10.96 15.47 -9.39
C GLU A 132 11.52 14.55 -10.50
N GLU A 133 12.79 14.15 -10.41
CA GLU A 133 13.45 13.35 -11.43
C GLU A 133 13.87 11.98 -10.89
N GLY A 134 13.40 10.88 -11.50
CA GLY A 134 13.83 9.53 -11.18
C GLY A 134 12.76 8.46 -11.41
N ASP A 135 13.10 7.21 -11.13
CA ASP A 135 12.14 6.09 -11.07
C ASP A 135 11.51 6.03 -9.67
N PHE A 136 10.72 7.05 -9.34
CA PHE A 136 10.09 7.18 -8.03
C PHE A 136 8.60 6.88 -8.06
N LEU A 137 8.11 6.25 -6.99
CA LEU A 137 6.72 5.89 -6.77
C LEU A 137 5.98 7.00 -6.03
N ILE A 138 4.70 7.14 -6.34
CA ILE A 138 3.76 8.01 -5.64
C ILE A 138 2.83 7.14 -4.81
N PHE A 139 2.55 7.55 -3.57
CA PHE A 139 1.49 6.94 -2.79
C PHE A 139 0.16 7.58 -3.17
N SER A 140 -0.76 6.78 -3.72
CA SER A 140 -2.09 7.24 -4.10
C SER A 140 -3.13 6.61 -3.17
N PRO A 141 -3.95 7.44 -2.49
CA PRO A 141 -5.06 6.97 -1.66
C PRO A 141 -6.35 6.72 -2.46
N TYR A 142 -6.33 6.95 -3.78
CA TYR A 142 -7.49 6.86 -4.66
C TYR A 142 -7.22 5.85 -5.77
N CYS A 143 -7.22 4.58 -5.41
CA CYS A 143 -7.13 3.49 -6.36
C CYS A 143 -8.47 2.79 -6.50
N GLN A 144 -8.72 2.21 -7.66
CA GLN A 144 -9.96 1.50 -7.97
C GLN A 144 -9.71 0.39 -8.97
N TYR A 145 -10.60 -0.60 -8.98
CA TYR A 145 -10.75 -1.45 -10.15
C TYR A 145 -11.61 -0.72 -11.18
N GLU A 146 -11.40 -0.97 -12.47
CA GLU A 146 -12.16 -0.33 -13.57
C GLU A 146 -13.69 -0.39 -13.40
N ASN A 147 -14.21 -1.34 -12.61
CA ASN A 147 -15.65 -1.55 -12.40
C ASN A 147 -16.08 -1.58 -10.91
N ASN A 148 -15.29 -1.07 -9.97
CA ASN A 148 -15.67 -1.06 -8.56
C ASN A 148 -15.03 0.09 -7.75
N GLU A 149 -15.85 1.12 -7.49
CA GLU A 149 -15.46 2.35 -6.77
C GLU A 149 -15.72 2.29 -5.25
N ASP A 150 -16.40 1.24 -4.76
CA ASP A 150 -16.85 1.20 -3.36
C ASP A 150 -15.76 0.79 -2.36
N ARG A 151 -14.67 0.21 -2.86
CA ARG A 151 -13.55 -0.32 -2.07
C ARG A 151 -12.55 0.78 -1.76
N LEU A 152 -12.07 0.81 -0.51
CA LEU A 152 -10.99 1.70 -0.11
C LEU A 152 -9.65 1.07 -0.49
N ILE A 153 -9.13 1.45 -1.66
CA ILE A 153 -7.88 0.91 -2.18
C ILE A 153 -6.83 2.01 -2.26
N PHE A 154 -5.67 1.70 -1.73
CA PHE A 154 -4.47 2.52 -1.76
C PHE A 154 -3.42 1.82 -2.61
N GLY A 155 -2.52 2.59 -3.22
CA GLY A 155 -1.52 2.04 -4.10
C GLY A 155 -0.22 2.83 -4.09
N LEU A 156 0.84 2.13 -4.47
CA LEU A 156 2.11 2.73 -4.89
C LEU A 156 2.17 2.69 -6.40
N GLU A 157 1.99 3.83 -7.03
CA GLU A 157 1.97 3.96 -8.48
C GLU A 157 3.31 4.43 -9.03
N ASP A 158 3.64 3.94 -10.22
CA ASP A 158 4.69 4.50 -11.06
C ASP A 158 4.06 5.60 -11.92
N PRO A 159 4.42 6.89 -11.71
CA PRO A 159 3.82 8.00 -12.43
C PRO A 159 4.21 8.03 -13.91
N LYS A 160 5.21 7.24 -14.36
CA LYS A 160 5.64 7.28 -15.77
C LYS A 160 4.68 6.58 -16.74
N PHE A 161 3.67 5.88 -16.22
CA PHE A 161 2.75 5.05 -17.00
C PHE A 161 1.31 5.56 -16.84
N GLU A 162 1.07 6.74 -17.42
CA GLU A 162 -0.18 7.47 -17.31
C GLU A 162 -1.15 7.12 -18.45
N ARG A 163 -2.43 7.04 -18.11
CA ARG A 163 -3.54 7.08 -19.05
C ARG A 163 -4.68 7.87 -18.42
N ASP A 164 -5.11 8.94 -19.08
CA ASP A 164 -6.30 9.72 -18.70
C ASP A 164 -6.32 10.16 -17.21
N ASN A 165 -5.18 10.62 -16.66
CA ASN A 165 -4.94 11.01 -15.25
C ASN A 165 -4.88 9.85 -14.23
N TYR A 166 -4.77 8.61 -14.70
CA TYR A 166 -4.57 7.44 -13.85
C TYR A 166 -3.28 6.71 -14.20
N SER A 167 -2.57 6.20 -13.18
CA SER A 167 -1.51 5.22 -13.41
C SER A 167 -2.10 3.82 -13.46
N THR A 168 -1.69 3.08 -14.48
CA THR A 168 -2.02 1.65 -14.64
C THR A 168 -0.93 0.73 -14.12
N ARG A 169 0.23 1.29 -13.74
CA ARG A 169 1.37 0.54 -13.24
C ARG A 169 1.49 0.69 -11.73
N ILE A 170 0.82 -0.22 -11.03
CA ILE A 170 0.78 -0.26 -9.57
C ILE A 170 1.76 -1.31 -9.06
N GLU A 171 2.69 -0.91 -8.20
CA GLU A 171 3.70 -1.80 -7.64
C GLU A 171 3.19 -2.57 -6.43
N ARG A 172 2.45 -1.89 -5.55
CA ARG A 172 1.79 -2.49 -4.39
C ARG A 172 0.42 -1.86 -4.24
N ALA A 173 -0.54 -2.65 -3.80
CA ALA A 173 -1.88 -2.18 -3.50
C ALA A 173 -2.36 -2.77 -2.18
N TRP A 174 -3.11 -1.97 -1.44
CA TRP A 174 -3.72 -2.37 -0.20
C TRP A 174 -5.19 -1.99 -0.17
N GLU A 175 -6.00 -2.89 0.35
CA GLU A 175 -7.39 -2.64 0.67
C GLU A 175 -7.56 -2.41 2.16
N ILE A 176 -8.41 -1.46 2.53
CA ILE A 176 -8.85 -1.24 3.91
C ILE A 176 -10.22 -1.85 4.09
N ASP A 177 -10.36 -2.76 5.06
CA ASP A 177 -11.67 -3.20 5.54
C ASP A 177 -12.36 -2.03 6.27
N PRO A 178 -13.47 -1.47 5.73
CA PRO A 178 -14.13 -0.32 6.34
C PRO A 178 -14.78 -0.64 7.70
N GLN A 179 -14.97 -1.92 8.04
CA GLN A 179 -15.56 -2.30 9.33
C GLN A 179 -14.51 -2.35 10.44
N SER A 180 -13.31 -2.82 10.15
CA SER A 180 -12.26 -3.01 11.16
C SER A 180 -11.08 -2.04 11.02
N GLY A 181 -10.98 -1.30 9.91
CA GLY A 181 -9.81 -0.49 9.56
C GLY A 181 -8.54 -1.30 9.29
N ARG A 182 -8.67 -2.62 9.07
CA ARG A 182 -7.51 -3.48 8.80
C ARG A 182 -7.05 -3.32 7.38
N ILE A 183 -5.74 -3.26 7.19
CA ILE A 183 -5.12 -3.17 5.88
C ILE A 183 -4.78 -4.57 5.41
N LYS A 184 -5.03 -4.87 4.14
CA LYS A 184 -4.66 -6.14 3.51
C LYS A 184 -4.00 -5.87 2.15
N SER A 185 -2.87 -6.51 1.89
CA SER A 185 -2.27 -6.51 0.56
C SER A 185 -3.14 -7.26 -0.45
N ILE A 186 -3.30 -6.68 -1.63
CA ILE A 186 -4.09 -7.24 -2.73
C ILE A 186 -3.25 -7.30 -4.01
N SER A 187 -3.70 -8.06 -5.00
CA SER A 187 -3.08 -8.06 -6.33
C SER A 187 -3.27 -6.70 -7.00
N THR A 188 -2.24 -6.23 -7.70
CA THR A 188 -2.25 -4.97 -8.46
C THR A 188 -2.91 -5.10 -9.83
N GLN A 189 -3.20 -6.32 -10.28
CA GLN A 189 -3.80 -6.57 -11.57
C GLN A 189 -5.18 -5.91 -11.69
N GLY A 190 -5.36 -5.08 -12.72
CA GLY A 190 -6.63 -4.39 -13.00
C GLY A 190 -6.94 -3.24 -12.05
N ILE A 191 -5.99 -2.84 -11.20
CA ILE A 191 -6.10 -1.62 -10.38
C ILE A 191 -5.51 -0.45 -11.15
N THR A 192 -6.23 0.67 -11.11
CA THR A 192 -5.76 1.98 -11.56
C THR A 192 -5.78 2.94 -10.38
N CYS A 193 -4.76 3.77 -10.26
CA CYS A 193 -4.70 4.79 -9.21
C CYS A 193 -4.80 6.18 -9.84
N ALA A 194 -5.57 7.07 -9.23
CA ALA A 194 -5.61 8.45 -9.65
C ALA A 194 -4.24 9.07 -9.36
N ILE A 195 -3.68 9.71 -10.39
CA ILE A 195 -2.46 10.49 -10.24
C ILE A 195 -2.90 11.81 -9.62
N LEU A 196 -2.60 11.97 -8.34
CA LEU A 196 -2.80 13.25 -7.65
C LEU A 196 -1.68 14.20 -8.10
N GLY A 197 -1.83 14.72 -9.31
CA GLY A 197 -1.00 15.76 -9.91
C GLY A 197 -1.49 17.15 -9.50
N GLU A 198 -0.66 17.81 -8.70
CA GLU A 198 -0.63 19.23 -8.29
C GLU A 198 -1.71 19.73 -7.31
#